data_AF-A0A7J5ZW37-F1
#
_entry.id   AF-A0A7J5ZW37-F1
#
_cell.length_a   1.000
_cell.length_b   1.000
_cell.length_c   1.000
_cell.angle_alpha   90.00
_cell.angle_beta   90.00
_cell.angle_gamma   90.00
#
_symmetry.space_group_name_H-M   'P 1'
#
loop_
_entity.id
_entity.type
_entity.pdbx_description
1 polymer ?
#
loop_
_entity_poly.entity_id
_entity_poly.type
_entity_poly.pdbx_seq_one_letter_code
_entity_poly.pdbx_strand_id
1 'polypeptide(L)'
;MQSCSIHHCVLLLLTLTFTTAPVLAAVCSKSVKLHQPVTLSCEYKCSGSVKWSLFNNRDVVFARCDETSCSSLVKGYNMSYDQYQDGDLSLIITAADYRMRNTFSCECGVSEISTVRLSIETVFSAVQKNPGEDLTLDLTVPEPVEVIYTSSDSADGEQICNVTQHSLQCKAEYTHRTSLSYPELTLRDVTVSDSGRYNIRDTENNEDIRVYSVSVTDKTFPLWIIVLIVLVVVILLVILFLFIKYQKSAVHREFIKARPGKEQGNKRRVGATEALQKAEEAMKELEQQYRENPKYSEQIKLFCKAKRAELMECSGEEGEGLLMTERGGGMMRKMEEVMKSLQQLSGDGAGHLQGTSSNIISETEINLTEIEQWCSQKRAELNNFTQQHTAGAV
;
A
#
# COMPACT_ATOMS: atom_id res chain seq x y z
N MET A 1 -64.25 7.78 -59.28
CA MET A 1 -62.90 7.23 -59.43
C MET A 1 -61.97 8.35 -59.84
N GLN A 2 -61.30 8.96 -58.88
CA GLN A 2 -60.46 10.13 -59.05
C GLN A 2 -59.02 9.64 -58.99
N SER A 3 -58.32 9.73 -60.12
CA SER A 3 -56.97 9.19 -60.30
C SER A 3 -55.97 10.02 -59.50
N CYS A 4 -55.43 9.45 -58.42
CA CYS A 4 -54.32 10.05 -57.68
C CYS A 4 -53.05 9.96 -58.53
N SER A 5 -52.59 11.13 -58.99
CA SER A 5 -51.35 11.30 -59.74
C SER A 5 -50.14 10.92 -58.89
N ILE A 6 -49.42 9.88 -59.32
CA ILE A 6 -48.21 9.33 -58.69
C ILE A 6 -47.10 10.40 -58.55
N HIS A 7 -47.11 11.45 -59.39
CA HIS A 7 -46.14 12.54 -59.33
C HIS A 7 -46.28 13.43 -58.09
N HIS A 8 -47.46 13.52 -57.46
CA HIS A 8 -47.60 14.28 -56.20
C HIS A 8 -47.11 13.49 -54.98
N CYS A 9 -47.16 12.15 -55.01
CA CYS A 9 -46.61 11.34 -53.91
C CYS A 9 -45.08 11.35 -53.88
N VAL A 10 -44.41 11.39 -55.03
CA VAL A 10 -42.93 11.44 -55.08
C VAL A 10 -42.40 12.80 -54.63
N LEU A 11 -43.11 13.90 -54.95
CA LEU A 11 -42.70 15.24 -54.50
C LEU A 11 -42.91 15.44 -52.99
N LEU A 12 -43.98 14.86 -52.42
CA LEU A 12 -44.25 14.93 -50.98
C LEU A 12 -43.27 14.08 -50.16
N LEU A 13 -42.78 12.96 -50.72
CA LEU A 13 -41.72 12.14 -50.10
C LEU A 13 -40.34 12.80 -50.13
N LEU A 14 -40.06 13.66 -51.11
CA LEU A 14 -38.78 14.38 -51.23
C LEU A 14 -38.67 15.59 -50.28
N THR A 15 -39.79 16.16 -49.83
CA THR A 15 -39.78 17.26 -48.85
C THR A 15 -39.75 16.80 -47.39
N LEU A 16 -39.93 15.51 -47.12
CA LEU A 16 -40.09 14.97 -45.75
C LEU A 16 -38.81 14.37 -45.14
N THR A 17 -37.67 14.41 -45.83
CA THR A 17 -36.39 13.84 -45.35
C THR A 17 -35.37 14.87 -44.86
N PHE A 18 -35.71 16.16 -44.82
CA PHE A 18 -34.87 17.20 -44.22
C PHE A 18 -35.40 17.67 -42.85
N THR A 19 -35.78 16.73 -41.98
CA THR A 19 -35.71 17.02 -40.54
C THR A 19 -34.24 16.89 -40.15
N THR A 20 -33.48 17.98 -40.31
CA THR A 20 -32.20 18.11 -39.62
C THR A 20 -32.51 18.02 -38.13
N ALA A 21 -32.33 16.84 -37.56
CA ALA A 21 -32.27 16.71 -36.11
C ALA A 21 -31.27 17.77 -35.64
N PRO A 22 -31.61 18.64 -34.67
CA PRO A 22 -30.63 19.55 -34.13
C PRO A 22 -29.46 18.69 -33.66
N VAL A 23 -28.30 18.92 -34.26
CA VAL A 23 -27.04 18.35 -33.77
C VAL A 23 -26.89 18.96 -32.38
N LEU A 24 -27.34 18.23 -31.36
CA LEU A 24 -27.04 18.58 -29.99
C LEU A 24 -25.52 18.64 -29.91
N ALA A 25 -24.99 19.84 -29.69
CA ALA A 25 -23.56 20.02 -29.49
C ALA A 25 -23.12 18.99 -28.45
N ALA A 26 -22.22 18.09 -28.83
CA ALA A 26 -21.80 17.01 -27.96
C ALA A 26 -21.17 17.63 -26.71
N VAL A 27 -21.80 17.44 -25.56
CA VAL A 27 -21.26 17.90 -24.28
C VAL A 27 -20.08 17.00 -23.93
N CYS A 28 -18.88 17.54 -23.92
CA CYS A 28 -17.68 16.81 -23.54
C CYS A 28 -17.62 16.69 -22.01
N SER A 29 -17.58 15.48 -21.48
CA SER A 29 -17.38 15.27 -20.04
C SER A 29 -15.89 15.16 -19.71
N LYS A 30 -15.45 15.89 -18.69
CA LYS A 30 -14.09 15.86 -18.16
C LYS A 30 -14.15 15.55 -16.67
N SER A 31 -13.46 14.48 -16.24
CA SER A 31 -13.33 14.13 -14.84
C SER A 31 -11.93 14.46 -14.33
N VAL A 32 -11.82 14.92 -13.09
CA VAL A 32 -10.54 15.22 -12.43
C VAL A 32 -10.55 14.83 -10.95
N LYS A 33 -9.39 14.47 -10.41
CA LYS A 33 -9.20 14.24 -8.99
C LYS A 33 -9.39 15.52 -8.17
N LEU A 34 -9.95 15.38 -6.97
CA LEU A 34 -10.14 16.48 -6.03
C LEU A 34 -8.83 17.25 -5.78
N HIS A 35 -8.93 18.59 -5.80
CA HIS A 35 -7.87 19.57 -5.65
C HIS A 35 -6.76 19.55 -6.71
N GLN A 36 -6.89 18.77 -7.77
CA GLN A 36 -5.94 18.80 -8.89
C GLN A 36 -6.32 19.88 -9.91
N PRO A 37 -5.34 20.46 -10.62
CA PRO A 37 -5.63 21.34 -11.73
C PRO A 37 -6.27 20.58 -12.89
N VAL A 38 -7.14 21.24 -13.65
CA VAL A 38 -7.74 20.69 -14.87
C VAL A 38 -7.81 21.76 -15.96
N THR A 39 -7.54 21.32 -17.19
CA THR A 39 -7.73 22.14 -18.39
C THR A 39 -8.98 21.68 -19.12
N LEU A 40 -9.93 22.59 -19.33
CA LEU A 40 -11.10 22.38 -20.18
C LEU A 40 -10.75 22.84 -21.59
N SER A 41 -10.59 21.87 -22.50
CA SER A 41 -10.13 22.13 -23.85
C SER A 41 -11.15 22.90 -24.69
N CYS A 42 -10.69 23.94 -25.40
CA CYS A 42 -11.45 24.63 -26.42
C CYS A 42 -10.47 25.11 -27.50
N GLU A 43 -10.46 24.44 -28.65
CA GLU A 43 -9.55 24.78 -29.76
C GLU A 43 -10.34 25.47 -30.87
N TYR A 44 -10.12 26.77 -31.04
CA TYR A 44 -10.76 27.55 -32.08
C TYR A 44 -10.02 28.87 -32.34
N LYS A 45 -9.84 29.22 -33.62
CA LYS A 45 -9.30 30.52 -34.00
C LYS A 45 -10.37 31.59 -33.89
N CYS A 46 -10.43 32.25 -32.74
CA CYS A 46 -11.34 33.35 -32.50
C CYS A 46 -10.72 34.69 -32.90
N SER A 47 -11.36 35.43 -33.81
CA SER A 47 -10.94 36.80 -34.19
C SER A 47 -11.48 37.88 -33.26
N GLY A 48 -11.88 37.54 -32.03
CA GLY A 48 -12.53 38.47 -31.10
C GLY A 48 -12.44 38.02 -29.65
N SER A 49 -13.32 38.57 -28.81
CA SER A 49 -13.39 38.23 -27.38
C SER A 49 -13.86 36.79 -27.18
N VAL A 50 -13.08 36.05 -26.40
CA VAL A 50 -13.42 34.71 -25.91
C VAL A 50 -13.80 34.78 -24.45
N LYS A 51 -14.85 34.07 -24.04
CA LYS A 51 -15.22 33.95 -22.64
C LYS A 51 -15.59 32.52 -22.29
N TRP A 52 -15.32 32.16 -21.04
CA TRP A 52 -15.86 30.97 -20.41
C TRP A 52 -16.95 31.36 -19.43
N SER A 53 -18.14 30.81 -19.62
CA SER A 53 -19.31 31.08 -18.78
C SER A 53 -20.04 29.81 -18.37
N LEU A 54 -20.95 29.92 -17.40
CA LEU A 54 -21.85 28.82 -17.06
C LEU A 54 -22.79 28.55 -18.24
N PHE A 55 -22.96 27.29 -18.62
CA PHE A 55 -23.82 26.92 -19.75
C PHE A 55 -25.28 27.36 -19.53
N ASN A 56 -25.80 27.15 -18.32
CA ASN A 56 -27.18 27.50 -17.96
C ASN A 56 -27.36 28.98 -17.56
N ASN A 57 -26.27 29.73 -17.37
CA ASN A 57 -26.32 31.14 -16.98
C ASN A 57 -25.10 31.90 -17.53
N ARG A 58 -25.24 32.45 -18.74
CA ARG A 58 -24.15 33.10 -19.49
C ARG A 58 -23.67 34.42 -18.89
N ASP A 59 -24.40 34.96 -17.91
CA ASP A 59 -23.99 36.17 -17.19
C ASP A 59 -22.87 35.89 -16.17
N VAL A 60 -22.73 34.63 -15.76
CA VAL A 60 -21.65 34.19 -14.86
C VAL A 60 -20.42 33.84 -15.70
N VAL A 61 -19.49 34.80 -15.82
CA VAL A 61 -18.24 34.67 -16.58
C VAL A 61 -17.07 34.39 -15.65
N PHE A 62 -16.32 33.32 -15.92
CA PHE A 62 -15.19 32.88 -15.10
C PHE A 62 -13.85 33.48 -15.56
N ALA A 63 -13.64 33.50 -16.87
CA ALA A 63 -12.46 34.07 -17.50
C ALA A 63 -12.81 34.60 -18.89
N ARG A 64 -12.04 35.59 -19.36
CA ARG A 64 -12.17 36.19 -20.68
C ARG A 64 -10.80 36.51 -21.26
N CYS A 65 -10.66 36.38 -22.58
CA CYS A 65 -9.53 36.88 -23.34
C CYS A 65 -10.01 37.74 -24.50
N ASP A 66 -9.24 38.76 -24.83
CA ASP A 66 -9.36 39.54 -26.06
C ASP A 66 -8.00 39.68 -26.75
N GLU A 67 -7.95 40.48 -27.80
CA GLU A 67 -6.73 40.70 -28.60
C GLU A 67 -5.55 41.24 -27.78
N THR A 68 -5.80 41.84 -26.62
CA THR A 68 -4.77 42.54 -25.82
C THR A 68 -4.37 41.79 -24.55
N SER A 69 -5.30 41.07 -23.92
CA SER A 69 -5.04 40.42 -22.64
C SER A 69 -6.06 39.33 -22.28
N CYS A 70 -5.71 38.53 -21.27
CA CYS A 70 -6.64 37.62 -20.59
C CYS A 70 -6.87 38.07 -19.14
N SER A 71 -8.11 37.91 -18.68
CA SER A 71 -8.56 38.27 -17.34
C SER A 71 -9.25 37.09 -16.66
N SER A 72 -8.80 36.76 -15.45
CA SER A 72 -9.48 35.87 -14.51
C SER A 72 -10.50 36.70 -13.72
N LEU A 73 -11.79 36.45 -13.93
CA LEU A 73 -12.86 37.17 -13.23
C LEU A 73 -13.26 36.46 -11.93
N VAL A 74 -13.08 35.14 -11.88
CA VAL A 74 -13.33 34.32 -10.70
C VAL A 74 -12.05 33.61 -10.29
N LYS A 75 -11.71 33.70 -9.00
CA LYS A 75 -10.51 33.07 -8.44
C LYS A 75 -10.50 31.56 -8.74
N GLY A 76 -9.35 31.08 -9.20
CA GLY A 76 -9.15 29.66 -9.51
C GLY A 76 -9.41 29.29 -10.97
N TYR A 77 -9.92 30.22 -11.78
CA TYR A 77 -10.17 30.04 -13.21
C TYR A 77 -9.24 30.95 -14.00
N ASN A 78 -8.46 30.41 -14.92
CA ASN A 78 -7.46 31.17 -15.67
C ASN A 78 -7.46 30.81 -17.16
N MET A 79 -7.03 31.75 -17.98
CA MET A 79 -6.73 31.53 -19.40
C MET A 79 -5.36 32.12 -19.69
N SER A 80 -4.59 31.46 -20.55
CA SER A 80 -3.29 31.97 -20.97
C SER A 80 -3.42 32.83 -22.22
N TYR A 81 -2.86 34.04 -22.18
CA TYR A 81 -2.84 34.92 -23.33
C TYR A 81 -1.95 34.37 -24.46
N ASP A 82 -0.84 33.72 -24.12
CA ASP A 82 0.05 33.09 -25.10
C ASP A 82 -0.67 31.94 -25.83
N GLN A 83 -1.43 31.10 -25.09
CA GLN A 83 -2.23 30.02 -25.70
C GLN A 83 -3.36 30.57 -26.57
N TYR A 84 -4.01 31.64 -26.12
CA TYR A 84 -5.05 32.32 -26.89
C TYR A 84 -4.55 32.80 -28.26
N GLN A 85 -3.33 33.36 -28.33
CA GLN A 85 -2.72 33.80 -29.60
C GLN A 85 -2.51 32.64 -30.59
N ASP A 86 -2.25 31.43 -30.08
CA ASP A 86 -2.08 30.22 -30.88
C ASP A 86 -3.42 29.55 -31.25
N GLY A 87 -4.56 30.06 -30.77
CA GLY A 87 -5.90 29.52 -30.99
C GLY A 87 -6.34 28.46 -29.97
N ASP A 88 -5.59 28.30 -28.88
CA ASP A 88 -5.97 27.49 -27.74
C ASP A 88 -6.71 28.37 -26.71
N LEU A 89 -8.02 28.18 -26.66
CA LEU A 89 -8.97 28.93 -25.84
C LEU A 89 -9.26 28.24 -24.51
N SER A 90 -8.42 27.30 -24.08
CA SER A 90 -8.72 26.43 -22.94
C SER A 90 -8.81 27.19 -21.61
N LEU A 91 -9.72 26.72 -20.74
CA LEU A 91 -9.85 27.20 -19.37
C LEU A 91 -9.02 26.33 -18.43
N ILE A 92 -8.17 26.94 -17.62
CA ILE A 92 -7.40 26.28 -16.58
C ILE A 92 -8.10 26.53 -15.24
N ILE A 93 -8.53 25.46 -14.58
CA ILE A 93 -9.00 25.49 -13.20
C ILE A 93 -7.84 25.01 -12.33
N THR A 94 -7.34 25.87 -11.43
CA THR A 94 -6.06 25.64 -10.74
C THR A 94 -6.13 24.58 -9.64
N ALA A 95 -7.30 24.41 -9.03
CA ALA A 95 -7.54 23.42 -7.97
C ALA A 95 -9.03 23.08 -7.96
N ALA A 96 -9.41 22.03 -8.68
CA ALA A 96 -10.81 21.66 -8.86
C ALA A 96 -11.40 21.07 -7.57
N ASP A 97 -12.56 21.56 -7.15
CA ASP A 97 -13.32 21.02 -6.02
C ASP A 97 -14.78 20.76 -6.41
N TYR A 98 -15.55 20.19 -5.46
CA TYR A 98 -16.96 19.85 -5.71
C TYR A 98 -17.84 21.08 -6.00
N ARG A 99 -17.45 22.29 -5.59
CA ARG A 99 -18.19 23.54 -5.87
C ARG A 99 -17.92 24.06 -7.28
N MET A 100 -16.80 23.63 -7.88
CA MET A 100 -16.43 23.97 -9.25
C MET A 100 -17.05 23.02 -10.28
N ARG A 101 -17.74 21.95 -9.86
CA ARG A 101 -18.51 21.07 -10.75
C ARG A 101 -19.57 21.86 -11.49
N ASN A 102 -19.51 21.84 -12.81
CA ASN A 102 -20.54 22.45 -13.64
C ASN A 102 -20.41 22.08 -15.11
N THR A 103 -21.35 22.56 -15.90
CA THR A 103 -21.24 22.62 -17.36
C THR A 103 -20.81 24.01 -17.77
N PHE A 104 -19.63 24.09 -18.38
CA PHE A 104 -19.00 25.31 -18.84
C PHE A 104 -19.17 25.45 -20.35
N SER A 105 -19.33 26.69 -20.81
CA SER A 105 -19.43 27.03 -22.22
C SER A 105 -18.27 27.93 -22.63
N CYS A 106 -17.56 27.53 -23.69
CA CYS A 106 -16.56 28.34 -24.38
C CYS A 106 -17.25 29.10 -25.51
N GLU A 107 -17.23 30.43 -25.44
CA GLU A 107 -17.88 31.30 -26.42
C GLU A 107 -16.86 32.22 -27.09
N CYS A 108 -16.95 32.37 -28.42
CA CYS A 108 -16.22 33.34 -29.22
C CYS A 108 -17.21 34.34 -29.81
N GLY A 109 -17.23 35.57 -29.29
CA GLY A 109 -18.23 36.58 -29.64
C GLY A 109 -19.64 36.14 -29.23
N VAL A 110 -20.50 35.88 -30.24
CA VAL A 110 -21.89 35.38 -30.04
C VAL A 110 -22.01 33.87 -30.28
N SER A 111 -20.94 33.23 -30.73
CA SER A 111 -20.95 31.82 -31.12
C SER A 111 -20.48 30.96 -29.95
N GLU A 112 -21.30 29.98 -29.58
CA GLU A 112 -20.88 28.88 -28.71
C GLU A 112 -19.99 27.92 -29.50
N ILE A 113 -18.78 27.68 -28.99
CA ILE A 113 -17.76 26.86 -29.64
C ILE A 113 -17.77 25.45 -29.05
N SER A 114 -17.75 25.34 -27.73
CA SER A 114 -17.75 24.06 -27.03
C SER A 114 -18.46 24.16 -25.69
N THR A 115 -19.00 23.02 -25.25
CA THR A 115 -19.64 22.87 -23.95
C THR A 115 -19.02 21.66 -23.24
N VAL A 116 -18.48 21.90 -22.03
CA VAL A 116 -17.69 20.93 -21.26
C VAL A 116 -18.30 20.74 -19.88
N ARG A 117 -18.70 19.52 -19.53
CA ARG A 117 -19.13 19.14 -18.17
C ARG A 117 -17.92 18.71 -17.35
N LEU A 118 -17.63 19.44 -16.28
CA LEU A 118 -16.61 19.07 -15.29
C LEU A 118 -17.24 18.25 -14.16
N SER A 119 -16.71 17.05 -13.94
CA SER A 119 -17.00 16.21 -12.77
C SER A 119 -15.75 16.04 -11.90
N ILE A 120 -15.94 15.84 -10.60
CA ILE A 120 -14.86 15.48 -9.68
C ILE A 120 -14.94 13.97 -9.42
N GLU A 121 -13.80 13.30 -9.51
CA GLU A 121 -13.72 11.86 -9.25
C GLU A 121 -14.11 11.53 -7.80
N THR A 122 -14.84 10.43 -7.64
CA THR A 122 -15.21 9.88 -6.34
C THR A 122 -13.97 9.54 -5.51
N VAL A 123 -13.94 9.98 -4.25
CA VAL A 123 -12.85 9.67 -3.33
C VAL A 123 -13.12 8.35 -2.62
N PHE A 124 -12.18 7.42 -2.66
CA PHE A 124 -12.28 6.14 -1.93
C PHE A 124 -11.45 6.21 -0.64
N SER A 125 -12.00 5.70 0.45
CA SER A 125 -11.33 5.67 1.76
C SER A 125 -11.54 4.33 2.44
N ALA A 126 -10.45 3.69 2.87
CA ALA A 126 -10.52 2.49 3.69
C ALA A 126 -10.37 2.86 5.16
N VAL A 127 -11.30 2.41 6.00
CA VAL A 127 -11.32 2.70 7.43
C VAL A 127 -11.40 1.39 8.21
N GLN A 128 -10.50 1.21 9.17
CA GLN A 128 -10.55 0.11 10.12
C GLN A 128 -10.97 0.63 11.49
N LYS A 129 -11.90 -0.05 12.13
CA LYS A 129 -12.40 0.28 13.48
C LYS A 129 -12.45 -0.95 14.37
N ASN A 130 -12.29 -0.73 15.66
CA ASN A 130 -12.62 -1.74 16.66
C ASN A 130 -14.09 -1.58 17.08
N PRO A 131 -14.76 -2.66 17.53
CA PRO A 131 -16.11 -2.54 18.08
C PRO A 131 -16.19 -1.53 19.22
N GLY A 132 -17.24 -0.70 19.24
CA GLY A 132 -17.45 0.37 20.21
C GLY A 132 -16.76 1.70 19.90
N GLU A 133 -15.96 1.78 18.82
CA GLU A 133 -15.41 3.06 18.36
C GLU A 133 -16.42 3.87 17.54
N ASP A 134 -16.15 5.16 17.36
CA ASP A 134 -16.96 6.02 16.49
C ASP A 134 -16.40 6.03 15.06
N LEU A 135 -17.29 5.94 14.07
CA LEU A 135 -16.99 6.14 12.64
C LEU A 135 -17.40 7.54 12.22
N THR A 136 -16.45 8.32 11.70
CA THR A 136 -16.70 9.66 11.16
C THR A 136 -16.67 9.62 9.64
N LEU A 137 -17.76 10.08 9.02
CA LEU A 137 -17.94 10.21 7.57
C LEU A 137 -17.92 11.70 7.23
N ASP A 138 -16.85 12.15 6.57
CA ASP A 138 -16.77 13.47 5.96
C ASP A 138 -17.68 13.54 4.71
N LEU A 139 -18.58 14.52 4.70
CA LEU A 139 -19.54 14.78 3.63
C LEU A 139 -18.99 15.73 2.57
N THR A 140 -17.97 16.55 2.90
CA THR A 140 -17.17 17.47 2.06
C THR A 140 -17.90 18.43 1.11
N VAL A 141 -19.23 18.40 0.99
CA VAL A 141 -19.98 19.21 0.01
C VAL A 141 -21.10 20.03 0.65
N PRO A 142 -21.38 21.26 0.15
CA PRO A 142 -22.47 22.11 0.64
C PRO A 142 -23.87 21.62 0.28
N GLU A 143 -24.00 20.83 -0.79
CA GLU A 143 -25.29 20.31 -1.25
C GLU A 143 -25.88 19.25 -0.30
N PRO A 144 -27.21 19.03 -0.31
CA PRO A 144 -27.81 17.92 0.41
C PRO A 144 -27.27 16.57 -0.06
N VAL A 145 -26.91 15.70 0.88
CA VAL A 145 -26.34 14.38 0.59
C VAL A 145 -27.17 13.27 1.20
N GLU A 146 -27.19 12.13 0.53
CA GLU A 146 -27.67 10.90 1.10
C GLU A 146 -26.52 9.95 1.42
N VAL A 147 -26.67 9.21 2.51
CA VAL A 147 -25.72 8.17 2.92
C VAL A 147 -26.36 6.83 2.59
N ILE A 148 -25.71 6.10 1.69
CA ILE A 148 -26.15 4.79 1.22
C ILE A 148 -25.20 3.75 1.79
N TYR A 149 -25.74 2.78 2.52
CA TYR A 149 -25.00 1.67 3.07
C TYR A 149 -25.17 0.43 2.21
N THR A 150 -24.07 -0.26 1.93
CA THR A 150 -24.05 -1.56 1.26
C THR A 150 -23.28 -2.53 2.15
N SER A 151 -24.00 -3.49 2.72
CA SER A 151 -23.40 -4.59 3.48
C SER A 151 -22.45 -5.40 2.59
N SER A 152 -21.44 -6.02 3.19
CA SER A 152 -20.50 -6.90 2.47
C SER A 152 -21.18 -8.11 1.85
N ASP A 153 -22.34 -8.52 2.36
CA ASP A 153 -23.10 -9.69 1.90
C ASP A 153 -24.19 -9.32 0.88
N SER A 154 -24.34 -8.04 0.52
CA SER A 154 -25.38 -7.54 -0.40
C SER A 154 -24.79 -6.68 -1.51
N ALA A 155 -25.34 -6.80 -2.72
CA ALA A 155 -25.04 -5.86 -3.81
C ALA A 155 -25.96 -4.63 -3.78
N ASP A 156 -27.12 -4.73 -3.12
CA ASP A 156 -28.10 -3.66 -3.06
C ASP A 156 -27.73 -2.69 -1.94
N GLY A 157 -27.57 -1.42 -2.30
CA GLY A 157 -27.36 -0.33 -1.37
C GLY A 157 -28.68 0.21 -0.82
N GLU A 158 -28.71 0.50 0.47
CA GLU A 158 -29.85 1.03 1.18
C GLU A 158 -29.54 2.46 1.66
N GLN A 159 -30.41 3.41 1.34
CA GLN A 159 -30.31 4.75 1.92
C GLN A 159 -30.59 4.67 3.43
N ILE A 160 -29.60 5.04 4.24
CA ILE A 160 -29.69 4.98 5.71
C ILE A 160 -29.90 6.36 6.35
N CYS A 161 -29.41 7.41 5.70
CA CYS A 161 -29.59 8.80 6.14
C CYS A 161 -29.75 9.75 4.95
N ASN A 162 -30.54 10.81 5.16
CA ASN A 162 -30.58 12.02 4.36
C ASN A 162 -30.03 13.16 5.22
N VAL A 163 -29.07 13.92 4.69
CA VAL A 163 -28.30 14.92 5.42
C VAL A 163 -28.30 16.23 4.67
N THR A 164 -28.65 17.30 5.38
CA THR A 164 -28.44 18.68 4.91
C THR A 164 -27.50 19.39 5.88
N GLN A 165 -27.13 20.64 5.58
CA GLN A 165 -26.33 21.45 6.48
C GLN A 165 -26.93 21.59 7.89
N HIS A 166 -28.25 21.46 8.03
CA HIS A 166 -28.96 21.73 9.29
C HIS A 166 -29.84 20.57 9.77
N SER A 167 -29.95 19.48 9.01
CA SER A 167 -30.82 18.37 9.35
C SER A 167 -30.16 17.02 9.10
N LEU A 168 -30.44 16.08 9.99
CA LEU A 168 -30.05 14.69 9.88
C LEU A 168 -31.30 13.84 10.05
N GLN A 169 -31.68 13.12 9.00
CA GLN A 169 -32.81 12.19 9.01
C GLN A 169 -32.31 10.80 8.67
N CYS A 170 -32.25 9.93 9.68
CA CYS A 170 -31.81 8.55 9.50
C CYS A 170 -32.94 7.56 9.76
N LYS A 171 -32.77 6.34 9.24
CA LYS A 171 -33.61 5.20 9.62
C LYS A 171 -33.49 4.92 11.12
N ALA A 172 -34.57 4.39 11.70
CA ALA A 172 -34.72 4.22 13.15
C ALA A 172 -33.55 3.48 13.81
N GLU A 173 -32.97 2.49 13.11
CA GLU A 173 -31.82 1.72 13.57
C GLU A 173 -30.53 2.55 13.73
N TYR A 174 -30.39 3.65 12.99
CA TYR A 174 -29.23 4.54 13.05
C TYR A 174 -29.51 5.82 13.85
N THR A 175 -30.76 6.26 13.94
CA THR A 175 -31.15 7.56 14.56
C THR A 175 -30.55 7.81 15.94
N HIS A 176 -30.40 6.78 16.77
CA HIS A 176 -29.93 6.91 18.14
C HIS A 176 -28.39 6.87 18.27
N ARG A 177 -27.68 6.47 17.21
CA ARG A 177 -26.22 6.37 17.16
C ARG A 177 -25.58 7.35 16.18
N THR A 178 -26.37 8.08 15.40
CA THR A 178 -25.86 9.08 14.47
C THR A 178 -25.94 10.50 15.03
N SER A 179 -24.91 11.31 14.76
CA SER A 179 -24.90 12.73 15.06
C SER A 179 -24.20 13.53 13.98
N LEU A 180 -24.77 14.68 13.62
CA LEU A 180 -24.22 15.59 12.61
C LEU A 180 -23.47 16.74 13.28
N SER A 181 -22.18 16.85 12.97
CA SER A 181 -21.35 18.03 13.21
C SER A 181 -20.82 18.48 11.86
N TYR A 182 -21.69 19.10 11.06
CA TYR A 182 -21.43 19.39 9.65
C TYR A 182 -20.05 20.05 9.44
N PRO A 183 -19.21 19.55 8.51
CA PRO A 183 -19.52 18.59 7.44
C PRO A 183 -19.35 17.11 7.83
N GLU A 184 -19.22 16.77 9.11
CA GLU A 184 -18.96 15.41 9.57
C GLU A 184 -20.23 14.74 10.11
N LEU A 185 -20.53 13.54 9.60
CA LEU A 185 -21.52 12.63 10.17
C LEU A 185 -20.81 11.56 11.00
N THR A 186 -21.16 11.43 12.27
CA THR A 186 -20.60 10.39 13.15
C THR A 186 -21.62 9.29 13.39
N LEU A 187 -21.21 8.03 13.21
CA LEU A 187 -21.92 6.83 13.66
C LEU A 187 -21.19 6.27 14.89
N ARG A 188 -21.86 6.27 16.03
CA ARG A 188 -21.29 5.91 17.34
C ARG A 188 -21.33 4.43 17.63
N ASP A 189 -20.40 3.99 18.47
CA ASP A 189 -20.36 2.65 19.04
C ASP A 189 -20.44 1.55 17.95
N VAL A 190 -19.64 1.65 16.88
CA VAL A 190 -19.76 0.75 15.71
C VAL A 190 -19.62 -0.72 16.10
N THR A 191 -20.38 -1.58 15.43
CA THR A 191 -20.36 -3.02 15.65
C THR A 191 -19.86 -3.76 14.40
N VAL A 192 -19.63 -5.07 14.51
CA VAL A 192 -19.18 -5.87 13.36
C VAL A 192 -20.17 -5.80 12.19
N SER A 193 -21.48 -5.67 12.47
CA SER A 193 -22.53 -5.56 11.44
C SER A 193 -22.53 -4.23 10.69
N ASP A 194 -21.83 -3.21 11.21
CA ASP A 194 -21.62 -1.92 10.54
C ASP A 194 -20.46 -1.99 9.52
N SER A 195 -19.83 -3.16 9.33
CA SER A 195 -18.82 -3.36 8.29
C SER A 195 -19.47 -3.40 6.90
N GLY A 196 -18.98 -2.56 5.99
CA GLY A 196 -19.53 -2.47 4.65
C GLY A 196 -19.05 -1.21 3.94
N ARG A 197 -19.77 -0.86 2.87
CA ARG A 197 -19.49 0.34 2.08
C ARG A 197 -20.50 1.43 2.40
N TYR A 198 -20.01 2.63 2.68
CA TYR A 198 -20.84 3.82 2.87
C TYR A 198 -20.54 4.79 1.72
N ASN A 199 -21.53 4.98 0.85
CA ASN A 199 -21.45 5.92 -0.26
C ASN A 199 -22.13 7.23 0.18
N ILE A 200 -21.39 8.33 0.10
CA ILE A 200 -21.90 9.68 0.29
C ILE A 200 -22.25 10.20 -1.10
N ARG A 201 -23.55 10.33 -1.38
CA ARG A 201 -24.05 10.75 -2.67
C ARG A 201 -24.65 12.14 -2.61
N ASP A 202 -24.23 12.96 -3.56
CA ASP A 202 -24.85 14.25 -3.87
C ASP A 202 -26.25 14.01 -4.46
N THR A 203 -27.28 14.50 -3.79
CA THR A 203 -28.67 14.32 -4.25
C THR A 203 -29.05 15.23 -5.41
N GLU A 204 -28.37 16.36 -5.58
CA GLU A 204 -28.64 17.32 -6.65
C GLU A 204 -28.04 16.83 -7.98
N ASN A 205 -26.79 16.36 -7.92
CA ASN A 205 -26.06 15.91 -9.11
C ASN A 205 -26.17 14.40 -9.36
N ASN A 206 -26.68 13.63 -8.40
CA ASN A 206 -26.73 12.16 -8.43
C ASN A 206 -25.34 11.54 -8.65
N GLU A 207 -24.33 12.06 -7.94
CA GLU A 207 -22.93 11.66 -8.04
C GLU A 207 -22.41 11.18 -6.69
N ASP A 208 -21.69 10.06 -6.67
CA ASP A 208 -21.01 9.59 -5.46
C ASP A 208 -19.76 10.45 -5.23
N ILE A 209 -19.77 11.22 -4.14
CA ILE A 209 -18.69 12.13 -3.76
C ILE A 209 -17.57 11.31 -3.12
N ARG A 210 -17.94 10.46 -2.16
CA ARG A 210 -16.99 9.69 -1.37
C ARG A 210 -17.54 8.32 -1.03
N VAL A 211 -16.67 7.33 -1.03
CA VAL A 211 -16.98 5.95 -0.67
C VAL A 211 -16.04 5.50 0.42
N TYR A 212 -16.61 5.12 1.56
CA TYR A 212 -15.89 4.51 2.67
C TYR A 212 -16.04 3.00 2.62
N SER A 213 -14.93 2.27 2.59
CA SER A 213 -14.87 0.84 2.85
C SER A 213 -14.51 0.63 4.31
N VAL A 214 -15.51 0.31 5.12
CA VAL A 214 -15.40 0.21 6.58
C VAL A 214 -15.26 -1.26 6.97
N SER A 215 -14.21 -1.57 7.73
CA SER A 215 -14.01 -2.88 8.34
C SER A 215 -13.95 -2.76 9.86
N VAL A 216 -14.92 -3.38 10.53
CA VAL A 216 -14.97 -3.46 11.99
C VAL A 216 -14.53 -4.85 12.41
N THR A 217 -13.31 -4.97 12.96
CA THR A 217 -12.74 -6.27 13.35
C THR A 217 -12.73 -6.40 14.86
N ASP A 218 -13.42 -7.42 15.38
CA ASP A 218 -13.30 -7.77 16.78
C ASP A 218 -11.95 -8.46 17.04
N LYS A 219 -11.13 -7.83 17.88
CA LYS A 219 -9.83 -8.38 18.28
C LYS A 219 -9.94 -9.32 19.47
N THR A 220 -11.14 -9.68 19.92
CA THR A 220 -11.29 -10.69 20.96
C THR A 220 -10.84 -12.05 20.44
N PHE A 221 -9.60 -12.40 20.78
CA PHE A 221 -9.17 -13.79 20.74
C PHE A 221 -10.13 -14.59 21.62
N PRO A 222 -10.77 -15.64 21.09
CA PRO A 222 -11.62 -16.48 21.89
C PRO A 222 -10.87 -16.97 23.13
N LEU A 223 -11.49 -16.88 24.31
CA LEU A 223 -10.87 -17.29 25.58
C LEU A 223 -10.29 -18.72 25.53
N TRP A 224 -10.90 -19.60 24.74
CA TRP A 224 -10.38 -20.95 24.53
C TRP A 224 -9.00 -20.98 23.83
N ILE A 225 -8.68 -20.03 22.96
CA ILE A 225 -7.34 -19.90 22.35
C ILE A 225 -6.31 -19.54 23.42
N ILE A 226 -6.64 -18.60 24.30
CA ILE A 226 -5.76 -18.24 25.43
C ILE A 226 -5.54 -19.45 26.35
N VAL A 227 -6.61 -20.17 26.70
CA VAL A 227 -6.52 -21.41 27.50
C VAL A 227 -5.67 -22.47 26.81
N LEU A 228 -5.80 -22.62 25.49
CA LEU A 228 -5.03 -23.58 24.70
C LEU A 228 -3.54 -23.23 24.68
N ILE A 229 -3.20 -21.94 24.53
CA ILE A 229 -1.82 -21.46 24.61
C ILE A 229 -1.24 -21.75 26.00
N VAL A 230 -1.98 -21.46 27.08
CA VAL A 230 -1.53 -21.73 28.46
C VAL A 230 -1.32 -23.23 28.67
N LEU A 231 -2.24 -24.08 28.20
CA LEU A 231 -2.12 -25.54 28.30
C LEU A 231 -0.86 -26.06 27.57
N VAL A 232 -0.61 -25.58 26.35
CA VAL A 232 0.59 -25.95 25.56
C VAL A 232 1.86 -25.54 26.29
N VAL A 233 1.91 -24.32 26.86
CA VAL A 233 3.05 -23.86 27.65
C VAL A 233 3.27 -24.75 28.88
N VAL A 234 2.22 -25.14 29.60
CA VAL A 234 2.32 -26.05 30.75
C VAL A 234 2.84 -27.42 30.33
N ILE A 235 2.35 -27.98 29.21
CA ILE A 235 2.83 -29.27 28.67
C ILE A 235 4.32 -29.18 28.31
N LEU A 236 4.75 -28.10 27.66
CA LEU A 236 6.16 -27.88 27.33
C LEU A 236 7.04 -27.80 28.58
N LEU A 237 6.57 -27.13 29.65
CA LEU A 237 7.28 -27.06 30.92
C LEU A 237 7.38 -28.43 31.61
N VAL A 238 6.32 -29.24 31.56
CA VAL A 238 6.35 -30.61 32.10
C VAL A 238 7.31 -31.50 31.30
N ILE A 239 7.28 -31.44 29.97
CA ILE A 239 8.20 -32.18 29.11
C ILE A 239 9.65 -31.77 29.41
N LEU A 240 9.91 -30.47 29.53
CA LEU A 240 11.24 -29.96 29.88
C LEU A 240 11.70 -30.47 31.26
N PHE A 241 10.82 -30.45 32.26
CA PHE A 241 11.13 -30.96 33.60
C PHE A 241 11.43 -32.47 33.59
N LEU A 242 10.64 -33.26 32.86
CA LEU A 242 10.88 -34.70 32.68
C LEU A 242 12.20 -34.96 31.95
N PHE A 243 12.51 -34.17 30.91
CA PHE A 243 13.76 -34.26 30.17
C PHE A 243 14.98 -33.96 31.05
N ILE A 244 14.91 -32.89 31.86
CA ILE A 244 15.97 -32.56 32.85
C ILE A 244 16.17 -33.70 33.85
N LYS A 245 15.09 -34.31 34.36
CA LYS A 245 15.18 -35.46 35.27
C LYS A 245 15.76 -36.70 34.59
N TYR A 246 15.39 -36.95 33.34
CA TYR A 246 15.91 -38.06 32.55
C TYR A 246 17.42 -37.93 32.32
N GLN A 247 17.87 -36.76 31.85
CA GLN A 247 19.29 -36.43 31.66
C GLN A 247 20.08 -36.64 32.97
N LYS A 248 19.60 -36.09 34.09
CA LYS A 248 20.26 -36.24 35.40
C LYS A 248 20.38 -37.71 35.85
N SER A 249 19.39 -38.55 35.51
CA SER A 249 19.40 -39.98 35.85
C SER A 249 20.31 -40.81 34.91
N ALA A 250 20.46 -40.40 33.65
CA ALA A 250 21.36 -41.04 32.69
C ALA A 250 22.83 -40.74 33.04
N VAL A 251 23.16 -39.48 33.34
CA VAL A 251 24.53 -39.07 33.75
C VAL A 251 24.95 -39.74 35.06
N HIS A 252 24.03 -39.92 36.02
CA HIS A 252 24.35 -40.63 37.27
C HIS A 252 24.58 -42.14 37.08
N ARG A 253 24.08 -42.72 35.98
CA ARG A 253 24.30 -44.13 35.62
C ARG A 253 25.66 -44.37 34.96
N GLU A 254 26.14 -43.40 34.20
CA GLU A 254 27.47 -43.44 33.54
C GLU A 254 28.61 -43.15 34.55
N PHE A 255 28.40 -42.26 35.53
CA PHE A 255 29.42 -41.91 36.54
C PHE A 255 29.82 -43.02 37.52
N ILE A 256 29.04 -44.10 37.65
CA ILE A 256 29.33 -45.21 38.57
C ILE A 256 30.19 -46.31 37.91
N LYS A 257 30.38 -46.30 36.58
CA LYS A 257 31.05 -47.39 35.86
C LYS A 257 32.46 -47.10 35.33
N ALA A 258 33.04 -45.92 35.52
CA ALA A 258 34.33 -45.59 34.91
C ALA A 258 35.35 -44.90 35.83
N ARG A 259 36.25 -45.71 36.42
CA ARG A 259 37.70 -45.44 36.52
C ARG A 259 38.39 -46.81 36.62
N PRO A 260 39.35 -47.19 35.76
CA PRO A 260 40.53 -46.44 35.29
C PRO A 260 40.56 -46.34 33.74
N GLY A 261 41.41 -45.62 33.02
CA GLY A 261 42.71 -44.99 33.24
C GLY A 261 43.54 -45.21 31.95
N LYS A 262 43.99 -44.13 31.28
CA LYS A 262 45.23 -43.99 30.46
C LYS A 262 45.12 -42.84 29.45
N GLU A 263 45.79 -41.74 29.78
CA GLU A 263 46.99 -41.27 29.06
C GLU A 263 47.18 -41.73 27.60
N GLN A 264 46.68 -40.94 26.64
CA GLN A 264 47.36 -40.60 25.37
C GLN A 264 46.53 -39.59 24.57
N GLY A 265 47.07 -38.38 24.34
CA GLY A 265 46.40 -37.39 23.49
C GLY A 265 47.06 -36.03 23.37
N ASN A 266 48.33 -35.87 23.74
CA ASN A 266 49.01 -34.57 23.77
C ASN A 266 49.66 -34.17 22.43
N LYS A 267 48.93 -34.26 21.31
CA LYS A 267 49.38 -33.68 20.03
C LYS A 267 48.27 -33.12 19.13
N ARG A 268 47.00 -33.13 19.57
CA ARG A 268 45.84 -32.61 18.80
C ARG A 268 45.11 -31.42 19.44
N ARG A 269 45.39 -31.09 20.72
CA ARG A 269 44.75 -29.95 21.42
C ARG A 269 45.29 -28.58 20.98
N VAL A 270 46.55 -28.49 20.56
CA VAL A 270 47.18 -27.20 20.20
C VAL A 270 46.57 -26.57 18.94
N GLY A 271 46.19 -27.37 17.94
CA GLY A 271 45.60 -26.85 16.69
C GLY A 271 44.12 -26.43 16.80
N ALA A 272 43.37 -27.00 17.76
CA ALA A 272 41.95 -26.67 17.94
C ALA A 272 41.77 -25.35 18.71
N THR A 273 42.63 -25.08 19.69
CA THR A 273 42.62 -23.83 20.45
C THR A 273 43.02 -22.62 19.58
N GLU A 274 43.94 -22.83 18.64
CA GLU A 274 44.38 -21.76 17.71
C GLU A 274 43.26 -21.39 16.71
N ALA A 275 42.53 -22.39 16.19
CA ALA A 275 41.39 -22.15 15.31
C ALA A 275 40.22 -21.43 16.00
N LEU A 276 39.94 -21.78 17.27
CA LEU A 276 38.92 -21.10 18.07
C LEU A 276 39.30 -19.64 18.35
N GLN A 277 40.57 -19.40 18.71
CA GLN A 277 41.05 -18.04 18.94
C GLN A 277 40.97 -17.19 17.66
N LYS A 278 41.37 -17.74 16.51
CA LYS A 278 41.29 -17.05 15.22
C LYS A 278 39.84 -16.72 14.81
N ALA A 279 38.89 -17.62 15.08
CA ALA A 279 37.47 -17.37 14.83
C ALA A 279 36.89 -16.28 15.75
N GLU A 280 37.29 -16.24 17.03
CA GLU A 280 36.86 -15.21 17.98
C GLU A 280 37.41 -13.81 17.60
N GLU A 281 38.67 -13.75 17.14
CA GLU A 281 39.28 -12.51 16.66
C GLU A 281 38.58 -11.98 15.40
N ALA A 282 38.26 -12.86 14.43
CA ALA A 282 37.54 -12.47 13.22
C ALA A 282 36.13 -11.91 13.51
N MET A 283 35.41 -12.47 14.49
CA MET A 283 34.10 -11.93 14.90
C MET A 283 34.21 -10.56 15.56
N LYS A 284 35.26 -10.32 16.35
CA LYS A 284 35.51 -9.01 16.96
C LYS A 284 35.85 -7.95 15.90
N GLU A 285 36.63 -8.32 14.89
CA GLU A 285 36.94 -7.44 13.78
C GLU A 285 35.68 -7.07 12.98
N LEU A 286 34.79 -8.03 12.72
CA LEU A 286 33.51 -7.81 12.05
C LEU A 286 32.59 -6.87 12.86
N GLU A 287 32.45 -7.08 14.16
CA GLU A 287 31.68 -6.18 15.04
C GLU A 287 32.28 -4.76 15.07
N GLN A 288 33.61 -4.65 15.04
CA GLN A 288 34.28 -3.36 15.03
C GLN A 288 34.09 -2.63 13.71
N GLN A 289 34.18 -3.33 12.57
CA GLN A 289 33.99 -2.77 11.24
C GLN A 289 32.61 -2.15 11.06
N TYR A 290 31.57 -2.77 11.63
CA TYR A 290 30.18 -2.34 11.49
C TYR A 290 29.63 -1.58 12.70
N ARG A 291 30.48 -1.25 13.69
CA ARG A 291 30.07 -0.56 14.93
C ARG A 291 29.37 0.77 14.66
N GLU A 292 29.93 1.58 13.76
CA GLU A 292 29.44 2.93 13.44
C GLU A 292 28.37 2.92 12.32
N ASN A 293 27.98 1.74 11.81
CA ASN A 293 26.95 1.63 10.78
C ASN A 293 25.57 1.41 11.43
N PRO A 294 24.69 2.43 11.51
CA PRO A 294 23.41 2.32 12.21
C PRO A 294 22.44 1.33 11.53
N LYS A 295 22.65 1.02 10.25
CA LYS A 295 21.78 0.11 9.50
C LYS A 295 22.05 -1.36 9.80
N TYR A 296 23.30 -1.73 10.10
CA TYR A 296 23.72 -3.14 10.22
C TYR A 296 24.30 -3.53 11.59
N SER A 297 24.64 -2.56 12.45
CA SER A 297 25.28 -2.82 13.74
C SER A 297 24.51 -3.81 14.63
N GLU A 298 23.18 -3.71 14.70
CA GLU A 298 22.35 -4.62 15.51
C GLU A 298 22.24 -6.03 14.90
N GLN A 299 22.18 -6.14 13.57
CA GLN A 299 22.13 -7.43 12.88
C GLN A 299 23.45 -8.18 13.00
N ILE A 300 24.59 -7.47 12.85
CA ILE A 300 25.92 -8.03 13.03
C ILE A 300 26.14 -8.45 14.49
N LYS A 301 25.71 -7.66 15.48
CA LYS A 301 25.76 -8.07 16.90
C LYS A 301 24.98 -9.37 17.15
N LEU A 302 23.76 -9.50 16.62
CA LEU A 302 22.95 -10.71 16.79
C LEU A 302 23.61 -11.92 16.13
N PHE A 303 24.17 -11.75 14.93
CA PHE A 303 24.92 -12.79 14.23
C PHE A 303 26.15 -13.23 15.02
N CYS A 304 27.01 -12.30 15.47
CA CYS A 304 28.20 -12.61 16.25
C CYS A 304 27.85 -13.25 17.60
N LYS A 305 26.75 -12.84 18.24
CA LYS A 305 26.24 -13.49 19.46
C LYS A 305 25.84 -14.95 19.21
N ALA A 306 25.12 -15.22 18.12
CA ALA A 306 24.75 -16.59 17.76
C ALA A 306 25.98 -17.45 17.46
N LYS A 307 26.97 -16.92 16.72
CA LYS A 307 28.20 -17.65 16.39
C LYS A 307 29.10 -17.92 17.60
N ARG A 308 29.20 -16.99 18.55
CA ARG A 308 29.87 -17.27 19.83
C ARG A 308 29.20 -18.39 20.61
N ALA A 309 27.87 -18.47 20.59
CA ALA A 309 27.15 -19.57 21.24
C ALA A 309 27.48 -20.93 20.59
N GLU A 310 27.50 -21.00 19.25
CA GLU A 310 27.92 -22.20 18.51
C GLU A 310 29.39 -22.58 18.80
N LEU A 311 30.29 -21.59 18.89
CA LEU A 311 31.70 -21.83 19.23
C LEU A 311 31.89 -22.32 20.66
N MET A 312 31.12 -21.80 21.61
CA MET A 312 31.13 -22.26 23.00
C MET A 312 30.66 -23.70 23.11
N GLU A 313 29.62 -24.07 22.36
CA GLU A 313 29.13 -25.45 22.25
C GLU A 313 30.19 -26.39 21.66
N CYS A 314 30.99 -25.92 20.69
CA CYS A 314 32.12 -26.68 20.14
C CYS A 314 33.33 -26.79 21.09
N SER A 315 33.48 -25.84 22.02
CA SER A 315 34.61 -25.80 22.97
C SER A 315 34.34 -26.53 24.29
N GLY A 316 33.10 -26.97 24.51
CA GLY A 316 32.67 -27.66 25.73
C GLY A 316 33.45 -28.95 25.95
N GLU A 317 34.33 -28.94 26.94
CA GLU A 317 34.87 -30.15 27.56
C GLU A 317 33.77 -30.88 28.32
N GLU A 318 33.03 -31.77 27.67
CA GLU A 318 32.40 -32.92 28.33
C GLU A 318 32.63 -34.20 27.50
N GLY A 319 33.52 -35.04 28.03
CA GLY A 319 33.40 -36.50 28.09
C GLY A 319 33.09 -37.29 26.81
N GLU A 320 34.15 -37.83 26.21
CA GLU A 320 34.24 -39.09 25.46
C GLU A 320 33.17 -39.45 24.40
N GLY A 321 33.62 -39.46 23.14
CA GLY A 321 33.44 -40.65 22.31
C GLY A 321 32.34 -40.62 21.24
N LEU A 322 32.29 -39.60 20.38
CA LEU A 322 31.74 -39.78 19.04
C LEU A 322 32.72 -39.25 17.99
N LEU A 323 33.28 -40.17 17.20
CA LEU A 323 34.16 -39.90 16.07
C LEU A 323 33.49 -38.98 15.05
N MET A 324 33.78 -37.68 15.14
CA MET A 324 33.50 -36.68 14.11
C MET A 324 34.83 -36.23 13.47
N THR A 325 35.47 -37.09 12.69
CA THR A 325 36.72 -36.74 11.98
C THR A 325 36.52 -36.04 10.64
N GLU A 326 35.31 -35.63 10.25
CA GLU A 326 35.11 -34.96 8.95
C GLU A 326 34.32 -33.64 8.99
N ARG A 327 33.80 -33.24 10.16
CA ARG A 327 32.86 -32.10 10.24
C ARG A 327 33.51 -30.73 10.53
N GLY A 328 34.68 -30.71 11.18
CA GLY A 328 35.35 -29.45 11.58
C GLY A 328 35.99 -28.68 10.42
N GLY A 329 36.50 -29.37 9.39
CA GLY A 329 37.14 -28.73 8.25
C GLY A 329 36.16 -28.00 7.31
N GLY A 330 34.92 -28.49 7.22
CA GLY A 330 33.90 -27.92 6.33
C GLY A 330 33.35 -26.58 6.82
N MET A 331 33.25 -26.38 8.14
CA MET A 331 32.70 -25.16 8.71
C MET A 331 33.69 -23.98 8.65
N MET A 332 34.97 -24.22 8.95
CA MET A 332 36.03 -23.22 8.76
C MET A 332 36.18 -22.80 7.31
N ARG A 333 36.14 -23.75 6.36
CA ARG A 333 36.23 -23.44 4.92
C ARG A 333 35.04 -22.59 4.43
N LYS A 334 33.83 -22.86 4.94
CA LYS A 334 32.63 -22.07 4.63
C LYS A 334 32.66 -20.68 5.28
N MET A 335 33.19 -20.56 6.50
CA MET A 335 33.37 -19.26 7.17
C MET A 335 34.41 -18.41 6.44
N GLU A 336 35.49 -19.02 5.96
CA GLU A 336 36.53 -18.37 5.17
C GLU A 336 36.01 -17.91 3.80
N GLU A 337 35.15 -18.69 3.13
CA GLU A 337 34.45 -18.27 1.91
C GLU A 337 33.53 -17.07 2.15
N VAL A 338 32.74 -17.07 3.23
CA VAL A 338 31.86 -15.94 3.60
C VAL A 338 32.67 -14.67 3.89
N MET A 339 33.78 -14.78 4.63
CA MET A 339 34.66 -13.64 4.88
C MET A 339 35.30 -13.10 3.60
N LYS A 340 35.69 -13.97 2.66
CA LYS A 340 36.30 -13.57 1.40
C LYS A 340 35.30 -12.85 0.49
N SER A 341 34.05 -13.30 0.47
CA SER A 341 32.95 -12.61 -0.24
C SER A 341 32.62 -11.25 0.39
N LEU A 342 32.62 -11.15 1.72
CA LEU A 342 32.41 -9.88 2.42
C LEU A 342 33.58 -8.89 2.18
N GLN A 343 34.82 -9.38 2.10
CA GLN A 343 35.98 -8.55 1.77
C GLN A 343 35.93 -8.06 0.32
N GLN A 344 35.53 -8.90 -0.65
CA GLN A 344 35.31 -8.47 -2.03
C GLN A 344 34.25 -7.37 -2.14
N LEU A 345 33.16 -7.47 -1.37
CA LEU A 345 32.12 -6.43 -1.32
C LEU A 345 32.60 -5.11 -0.67
N SER A 346 33.64 -5.15 0.18
CA SER A 346 34.23 -3.94 0.78
C SER A 346 35.28 -3.25 -0.09
N GLY A 347 35.83 -3.95 -1.08
CA GLY A 347 36.98 -3.52 -1.88
C GLY A 347 36.67 -2.52 -3.00
N ASP A 348 35.42 -2.48 -3.49
CA ASP A 348 35.07 -1.68 -4.67
C ASP A 348 34.59 -0.24 -4.35
N GLY A 349 34.61 0.15 -3.07
CA GLY A 349 33.98 1.39 -2.59
C GLY A 349 34.89 2.48 -2.03
N ALA A 350 36.21 2.43 -2.26
CA ALA A 350 37.12 3.47 -1.77
C ALA A 350 37.46 4.49 -2.87
N GLY A 351 36.47 5.26 -3.32
CA GLY A 351 36.68 6.33 -4.30
C GLY A 351 35.49 7.27 -4.45
N HIS A 352 35.62 8.45 -3.85
CA HIS A 352 34.89 9.69 -4.20
C HIS A 352 33.39 9.77 -3.84
N LEU A 353 33.11 10.26 -2.63
CA LEU A 353 31.78 10.71 -2.21
C LEU A 353 31.49 12.12 -2.76
N GLN A 354 30.83 12.20 -3.91
CA GLN A 354 29.90 13.29 -4.17
C GLN A 354 28.85 12.93 -5.24
N GLY A 355 27.59 12.81 -4.79
CA GLY A 355 26.41 12.81 -5.66
C GLY A 355 25.97 11.44 -6.17
N THR A 356 24.82 10.95 -5.66
CA THR A 356 23.60 10.54 -6.42
C THR A 356 22.81 9.54 -5.55
N SER A 357 21.74 10.02 -4.90
CA SER A 357 20.99 9.28 -3.87
C SER A 357 20.01 8.23 -4.42
N SER A 358 19.90 8.01 -5.74
CA SER A 358 18.96 7.03 -6.31
C SER A 358 19.62 5.72 -6.76
N ASN A 359 20.90 5.70 -7.14
CA ASN A 359 21.57 4.48 -7.62
C ASN A 359 22.04 3.56 -6.49
N ILE A 360 22.29 4.09 -5.29
CA ILE A 360 22.77 3.29 -4.14
C ILE A 360 21.64 2.42 -3.57
N ILE A 361 20.38 2.85 -3.71
CA ILE A 361 19.22 2.09 -3.23
C ILE A 361 19.01 0.84 -4.10
N SER A 362 19.14 0.97 -5.43
CA SER A 362 18.99 -0.17 -6.35
C SER A 362 20.09 -1.21 -6.20
N GLU A 363 21.34 -0.79 -5.99
CA GLU A 363 22.46 -1.73 -5.80
C GLU A 363 22.37 -2.46 -4.45
N THR A 364 21.83 -1.80 -3.43
CA THR A 364 21.62 -2.42 -2.11
C THR A 364 20.45 -3.42 -2.09
N GLU A 365 19.37 -3.16 -2.86
CA GLU A 365 18.28 -4.12 -3.04
C GLU A 365 18.71 -5.37 -3.82
N ILE A 366 19.57 -5.19 -4.84
CA ILE A 366 20.16 -6.32 -5.59
C ILE A 366 20.98 -7.20 -4.65
N ASN A 367 21.85 -6.60 -3.82
CA ASN A 367 22.70 -7.33 -2.89
C ASN A 367 21.91 -8.07 -1.79
N LEU A 368 20.81 -7.50 -1.30
CA LEU A 368 19.91 -8.18 -0.34
C LEU A 368 19.20 -9.38 -0.97
N THR A 369 18.78 -9.25 -2.23
CA THR A 369 18.11 -10.31 -2.98
C THR A 369 19.05 -11.49 -3.24
N GLU A 370 20.33 -11.21 -3.56
CA GLU A 370 21.35 -12.25 -3.74
C GLU A 370 21.65 -13.01 -2.44
N ILE A 371 21.72 -12.30 -1.31
CA ILE A 371 21.94 -12.92 0.00
C ILE A 371 20.74 -13.79 0.42
N GLU A 372 19.51 -13.33 0.21
CA GLU A 372 18.31 -14.13 0.47
C GLU A 372 18.25 -15.38 -0.43
N GLN A 373 18.55 -15.24 -1.72
CA GLN A 373 18.57 -16.34 -2.66
C GLN A 373 19.63 -17.38 -2.28
N TRP A 374 20.82 -16.94 -1.89
CA TRP A 374 21.89 -17.81 -1.41
C TRP A 374 21.49 -18.55 -0.12
N CYS A 375 20.90 -17.84 0.85
CA CYS A 375 20.43 -18.44 2.10
C CYS A 375 19.33 -19.48 1.85
N SER A 376 18.42 -19.20 0.92
CA SER A 376 17.35 -20.11 0.51
C SER A 376 17.90 -21.38 -0.14
N GLN A 377 18.85 -21.22 -1.07
CA GLN A 377 19.53 -22.35 -1.72
C GLN A 377 20.26 -23.24 -0.71
N LYS A 378 20.98 -22.64 0.26
CA LYS A 378 21.68 -23.42 1.29
C LYS A 378 20.75 -24.12 2.26
N ARG A 379 19.59 -23.54 2.57
CA ARG A 379 18.54 -24.20 3.36
C ARG A 379 17.97 -25.42 2.61
N ALA A 380 17.76 -25.30 1.30
CA ALA A 380 17.30 -26.40 0.47
C ALA A 380 18.33 -27.54 0.37
N GLU A 381 19.61 -27.23 0.17
CA GLU A 381 20.70 -28.22 0.18
C GLU A 381 20.78 -28.97 1.52
N LEU A 382 20.62 -28.25 2.64
CA LEU A 382 20.64 -28.85 3.98
C LEU A 382 19.46 -29.81 4.23
N ASN A 383 18.27 -29.44 3.73
CA ASN A 383 17.08 -30.29 3.82
C ASN A 383 17.22 -31.56 2.97
N ASN A 384 17.80 -31.44 1.77
CA ASN A 384 18.02 -32.58 0.88
C ASN A 384 19.06 -33.55 1.46
N PHE A 385 20.11 -33.01 2.09
CA PHE A 385 21.11 -33.80 2.81
C PHE A 385 20.48 -34.55 4.01
N THR A 386 19.56 -33.89 4.73
CA THR A 386 18.82 -34.52 5.83
C THR A 386 17.92 -35.66 5.33
N GLN A 387 17.24 -35.48 4.20
CA GLN A 387 16.38 -36.52 3.61
C GLN A 387 17.16 -37.73 3.07
N GLN A 388 18.32 -37.53 2.45
CA GLN A 388 19.16 -38.65 1.97
C GLN A 388 19.68 -39.54 3.10
N HIS A 389 19.92 -38.97 4.29
CA HIS A 389 20.34 -39.75 5.45
C HIS A 389 19.20 -40.47 6.17
N THR A 390 17.97 -39.97 6.08
CA THR A 390 16.79 -40.67 6.62
C THR A 390 16.35 -41.85 5.75
N ALA A 391 16.56 -41.77 4.42
CA ALA A 391 16.20 -42.84 3.49
C ALA A 391 17.20 -44.03 3.47
N GLY A 392 18.41 -43.87 4.03
CA GLY A 392 19.43 -44.92 4.14
C GLY A 392 19.41 -45.70 5.47
N ALA A 393 18.44 -45.44 6.35
CA ALA A 393 18.31 -46.06 7.67
C ALA A 393 17.08 -46.98 7.78
N VAL A 394 16.82 -47.76 6.72
CA VAL A 394 15.88 -48.90 6.71
C VAL A 394 16.65 -50.17 6.44
#